data_AF-E4NNM8-F1
#
_entry.id   AF-E4NNM8-F1
#
_cell.length_a   1.000
_cell.length_b   1.000
_cell.length_c   1.000
_cell.angle_alpha   90.00
_cell.angle_beta   90.00
_cell.angle_gamma   90.00
#
_symmetry.space_group_name_H-M   'P 1'
#
loop_
_entity.id
_entity.type
_entity.pdbx_description
1 polymer ?
#
loop_
_entity_poly.entity_id
_entity_poly.type
_entity_poly.pdbx_seq_one_letter_code
_entity_poly.pdbx_strand_id
1 'polypeptide(L)'
;MLPLQVIDSFLLNYNIGQALLLAFVLATVGALPLKSTKIIAANTVLFGVIFILTPQALVPTHYLFLGIALLVVGPLLWTTSKN
;
A
#
# COMPACT_ATOMS: atom_id res chain seq x y z
N MET A 1 -26.26 6.67 -12.60
CA MET A 1 -24.79 6.77 -12.57
C MET A 1 -24.22 5.70 -13.48
N LEU A 2 -23.65 6.09 -14.62
CA LEU A 2 -23.00 5.16 -15.54
C LEU A 2 -21.72 4.64 -14.86
N PRO A 3 -21.36 3.34 -14.97
CA PRO A 3 -20.16 2.77 -14.35
C PRO A 3 -18.88 3.57 -14.66
N LEU A 4 -18.81 4.13 -15.87
CA LEU A 4 -17.71 4.96 -16.35
C LEU A 4 -17.53 6.25 -15.53
N GLN A 5 -18.63 6.90 -15.11
CA GLN A 5 -18.55 8.13 -14.30
C GLN A 5 -18.02 7.88 -12.88
N VAL A 6 -18.24 6.69 -12.33
CA VAL A 6 -17.67 6.29 -11.04
C VAL A 6 -16.15 6.10 -11.17
N ILE A 7 -15.71 5.50 -12.28
CA ILE A 7 -14.29 5.31 -12.60
C ILE A 7 -13.61 6.65 -12.87
N ASP A 8 -14.26 7.54 -13.65
CA ASP A 8 -13.73 8.88 -13.94
C ASP A 8 -13.66 9.76 -12.69
N SER A 9 -14.63 9.67 -11.78
CA SER A 9 -14.61 10.42 -10.51
C SER A 9 -13.49 9.92 -9.58
N PHE A 10 -13.19 8.62 -9.61
CA PHE A 10 -12.05 8.03 -8.91
C PHE A 10 -10.72 8.48 -9.54
N LEU A 11 -10.60 8.47 -10.87
CA LEU A 11 -9.37 8.84 -11.56
C LEU A 11 -9.09 10.36 -11.57
N LEU A 12 -10.12 11.21 -11.58
CA LEU A 12 -9.98 12.67 -11.68
C LEU A 12 -9.98 13.41 -10.33
N ASN A 13 -10.53 12.84 -9.26
CA ASN A 13 -10.68 13.54 -7.97
C ASN A 13 -10.08 12.78 -6.78
N TYR A 14 -9.76 11.50 -6.93
CA TYR A 14 -9.22 10.72 -5.83
C TYR A 14 -7.71 10.85 -5.77
N ASN A 15 -7.22 11.06 -4.54
CA ASN A 15 -5.79 11.16 -4.34
C ASN A 15 -5.16 9.78 -4.58
N ILE A 16 -4.21 9.66 -5.52
CA ILE A 16 -3.57 8.38 -5.87
C ILE A 16 -3.02 7.66 -4.61
N GLY A 17 -2.59 8.41 -3.60
CA GLY A 17 -2.18 7.85 -2.31
C GLY A 17 -3.28 7.07 -1.58
N GLN A 18 -4.53 7.54 -1.62
CA GLN A 18 -5.66 6.83 -1.02
C GLN A 18 -5.97 5.53 -1.76
N ALA A 19 -5.89 5.54 -3.09
CA ALA A 19 -6.07 4.33 -3.90
C ALA A 19 -5.00 3.27 -3.59
N LEU A 20 -3.74 3.69 -3.50
CA LEU A 20 -2.63 2.83 -3.10
C LEU A 20 -2.79 2.31 -1.67
N LEU A 21 -3.27 3.14 -0.75
CA LEU A 21 -3.51 2.74 0.64
C LEU A 21 -4.63 1.72 0.74
N LEU A 22 -5.72 1.92 -0.01
CA LEU A 22 -6.81 0.95 -0.10
C LEU A 22 -6.31 -0.38 -0.67
N ALA A 23 -5.53 -0.34 -1.76
CA ALA A 23 -4.92 -1.53 -2.35
C ALA A 23 -4.01 -2.26 -1.35
N PHE A 24 -3.20 -1.53 -0.58
CA PHE A 24 -2.36 -2.09 0.48
C PHE A 24 -3.20 -2.80 1.56
N VAL A 25 -4.27 -2.17 2.03
CA VAL A 25 -5.17 -2.75 3.05
C VAL A 25 -5.84 -4.01 2.50
N LEU A 26 -6.40 -3.96 1.28
CA LEU A 26 -7.04 -5.11 0.66
C LEU A 26 -6.07 -6.26 0.42
N ALA A 27 -4.85 -5.97 -0.07
CA ALA A 27 -3.81 -6.97 -0.26
C ALA A 27 -3.39 -7.60 1.07
N THR A 28 -3.24 -6.79 2.12
CA THR A 28 -2.89 -7.26 3.47
C THR A 28 -4.01 -8.15 4.04
N VAL A 29 -5.27 -7.71 3.97
CA VAL A 29 -6.43 -8.49 4.42
C VAL A 29 -6.58 -9.79 3.62
N GLY A 30 -6.37 -9.73 2.30
CA GLY A 30 -6.36 -10.92 1.43
C GLY A 30 -5.20 -11.88 1.70
N ALA A 31 -4.10 -11.38 2.27
CA ALA A 31 -2.96 -12.21 2.67
C ALA A 31 -3.14 -12.85 4.06
N LEU A 32 -4.01 -12.32 4.93
CA LEU A 32 -4.24 -12.86 6.28
C LEU A 32 -4.62 -14.36 6.31
N PRO A 33 -5.50 -14.88 5.41
CA PRO A 33 -5.87 -16.29 5.39
C PRO A 33 -4.69 -17.24 5.12
N LEU A 34 -3.62 -16.76 4.48
CA LEU A 34 -2.43 -17.59 4.21
C LEU A 34 -1.60 -17.86 5.46
N LYS A 35 -1.86 -17.17 6.59
CA LYS A 35 -1.18 -17.34 7.89
C LYS A 35 0.36 -17.27 7.82
N SER A 36 0.90 -16.66 6.77
CA SER A 36 2.34 -16.53 6.56
C SER A 36 2.78 -15.09 6.83
N THR A 37 3.47 -14.90 7.95
CA THR A 37 4.04 -13.60 8.33
C THR A 37 5.06 -13.12 7.31
N LYS A 38 5.76 -14.02 6.61
CA LYS A 38 6.67 -13.68 5.51
C LYS A 38 5.94 -13.05 4.32
N ILE A 39 4.75 -13.55 3.98
CA ILE A 39 3.94 -12.97 2.89
C ILE A 39 3.47 -11.57 3.28
N ILE A 40 3.01 -11.38 4.52
CA ILE A 40 2.60 -10.07 5.02
C ILE A 40 3.81 -9.11 5.01
N ALA A 41 4.96 -9.54 5.50
CA ALA A 41 6.18 -8.74 5.50
C ALA A 41 6.62 -8.34 4.08
N ALA A 42 6.61 -9.27 3.13
CA ALA A 42 6.91 -8.98 1.72
C ALA A 42 5.92 -7.98 1.12
N ASN A 43 4.62 -8.13 1.39
CA ASN A 43 3.60 -7.18 0.97
C ASN A 43 3.85 -5.78 1.57
N THR A 44 4.18 -5.70 2.86
CA THR A 44 4.53 -4.44 3.54
C THR A 44 5.74 -3.75 2.90
N VAL A 45 6.82 -4.50 2.62
CA VAL A 45 8.01 -3.95 1.94
C VAL A 45 7.64 -3.45 0.54
N LEU A 46 6.91 -4.26 -0.23
CA LEU A 46 6.50 -3.92 -1.59
C LEU A 46 5.71 -2.61 -1.64
N PHE A 47 4.70 -2.48 -0.78
CA PHE A 47 3.91 -1.24 -0.73
C PHE A 47 4.71 -0.06 -0.18
N GLY A 48 5.65 -0.28 0.74
CA GLY A 48 6.59 0.77 1.17
C GLY A 48 7.41 1.34 0.01
N VAL A 49 7.94 0.46 -0.84
CA VAL A 49 8.65 0.86 -2.07
C VAL A 49 7.72 1.59 -3.04
N ILE A 50 6.51 1.09 -3.27
CA ILE A 50 5.54 1.74 -4.17
C ILE A 50 5.22 3.16 -3.70
N PHE A 51 4.98 3.36 -2.40
CA PHE A 51 4.68 4.69 -1.85
C PHE A 51 5.86 5.68 -2.00
N ILE A 52 7.10 5.22 -1.86
CA ILE A 52 8.29 6.06 -2.04
C ILE A 52 8.50 6.42 -3.51
N LEU A 53 8.29 5.48 -4.41
CA LEU A 53 8.45 5.69 -5.85
C LEU A 53 7.30 6.49 -6.47
N THR A 54 6.20 6.69 -5.73
CA THR A 54 5.06 7.48 -6.21
C THR A 54 5.45 8.97 -6.28
N PRO A 55 5.28 9.64 -7.44
CA PRO A 55 5.62 11.05 -7.59
C PRO A 55 4.87 11.96 -6.62
N GLN A 56 5.59 12.86 -5.94
CA GLN A 56 5.00 13.80 -4.96
C GLN A 56 4.11 14.87 -5.61
N ALA A 57 4.19 15.04 -6.93
CA ALA A 57 3.25 15.88 -7.68
C ALA A 57 1.82 15.32 -7.71
N LEU A 58 1.67 14.01 -7.48
CA LEU A 58 0.40 13.29 -7.58
C LEU A 58 -0.22 12.98 -6.21
N VAL A 59 0.58 13.03 -5.15
CA VAL A 59 0.23 12.53 -3.83
C VAL A 59 0.84 13.42 -2.73
N PRO A 60 0.10 13.76 -1.66
CA PRO A 60 0.62 14.52 -0.54
C PRO A 60 1.80 13.84 0.16
N THR A 61 2.70 14.64 0.71
CA THR A 61 3.96 14.19 1.32
C THR A 61 3.80 13.16 2.45
N HIS A 62 2.64 13.10 3.12
CA HIS A 62 2.41 12.13 4.19
C HIS A 62 2.43 10.67 3.70
N TYR A 63 2.11 10.40 2.43
CA TYR A 63 2.22 9.06 1.88
C TYR A 63 3.68 8.61 1.66
N LEU A 64 4.59 9.55 1.40
CA LEU A 64 6.02 9.25 1.37
C LEU A 64 6.50 8.82 2.76
N PHE A 65 6.10 9.53 3.82
CA PHE A 65 6.43 9.14 5.19
C PHE A 65 5.84 7.78 5.57
N LEU A 66 4.62 7.48 5.12
CA LEU A 66 4.04 6.14 5.24
C LEU A 66 4.91 5.10 4.54
N GLY A 67 5.34 5.37 3.30
CA GLY A 67 6.22 4.49 2.54
C GLY A 67 7.53 4.18 3.27
N ILE A 68 8.17 5.20 3.85
CA ILE A 68 9.37 5.04 4.68
C ILE A 68 9.07 4.18 5.92
N ALA A 69 7.98 4.45 6.62
CA ALA A 69 7.59 3.66 7.79
C ALA A 69 7.37 2.18 7.42
N LEU A 70 6.69 1.90 6.31
CA LEU A 70 6.48 0.54 5.81
C LEU A 70 7.80 -0.14 5.40
N LEU A 71 8.74 0.59 4.82
CA LEU A 71 10.07 0.06 4.46
C LEU A 71 10.91 -0.31 5.70
N VAL A 72 10.66 0.33 6.84
CA VAL A 72 11.30 -0.03 8.11
C VAL A 72 10.57 -1.20 8.78
N VAL A 73 9.23 -1.16 8.81
CA VAL A 73 8.41 -2.19 9.47
C VAL A 73 8.46 -3.52 8.72
N GLY A 74 8.47 -3.51 7.37
CA GLY A 74 8.47 -4.71 6.55
C GLY A 74 9.64 -5.67 6.83
N PRO A 75 10.91 -5.22 6.81
CA PRO A 75 12.06 -6.06 7.16
C PRO A 75 12.05 -6.52 8.62
N LEU A 76 11.55 -5.70 9.55
CA LEU A 76 11.38 -6.11 10.94
C LEU A 76 10.37 -7.26 11.06
N LEU A 77 9.24 -7.18 10.36
CA LEU A 77 8.25 -8.28 10.29
C LEU A 77 8.84 -9.54 9.65
N TRP A 78 9.69 -9.38 8.62
CA TRP A 78 10.32 -10.51 7.95
C TRP A 78 11.29 -11.25 8.88
N THR A 79 12.17 -10.50 9.55
CA THR A 79 13.21 -11.06 10.44
C THR A 79 12.63 -11.67 11.73
N THR A 80 11.49 -11.16 12.20
CA THR A 80 10.80 -11.68 13.40
C THR A 80 9.84 -12.82 13.11
N SER A 81 9.53 -13.08 11.83
CA SER A 81 8.69 -14.22 11.44
C SER A 81 9.34 -15.53 11.88
N LYS A 82 8.63 -16.31 12.70
CA LYS A 82 8.97 -17.71 12.94
C LYS A 82 8.68 -18.50 11.66
N ASN A 83 9.57 -19.43 11.32
CA ASN A 83 9.40 -20.34 10.19
C ASN A 83 8.27 -21.33 10.44
#